data_AF-A0AAF3J512-F1
#
_entry.id   AF-A0AAF3J512-F1
#
_cell.length_a   1.000
_cell.length_b   1.000
_cell.length_c   1.000
_cell.angle_alpha   90.00
_cell.angle_beta   90.00
_cell.angle_gamma   90.00
#
_symmetry.space_group_name_H-M   'P 1'
#
loop_
_entity.id
_entity.type
_entity.pdbx_description
1 polymer ?
#
loop_
_entity_poly.entity_id
_entity_poly.type
_entity_poly.pdbx_seq_one_letter_code
_entity_poly.pdbx_strand_id
1 'polypeptide(L)'
;MWTLRAQTMRIGDVILEGVPTQDMLVMMEMDETEIEELDLDSPNSHNLTLLQLHNLKTIATTLLVDGCGDDLEMLLKHIVTGGQVVIESDSQPLCRQFLLSLTNLLPLGCAKMCGWSDVYQHRFMVNLLGCPLNTDIPLDAEECLVIRLLSNGCDGLLLDGTNMEIRRRPQFAALMPKIVPRFKQLLLDPEIVDTILETTLRSTREKWLAKAKQFYQLQRQSTKIGFDKATQLVRATPHDKMVLIFWQAGLSRAFKEHVHEIIREQDLLNQKTPQNGQSTAC
;
A
#
# COMPACT_ATOMS: atom_id res chain seq x y z
N MET A 1 39.10 37.77 -11.01
CA MET A 1 37.91 37.03 -10.51
C MET A 1 37.96 35.52 -10.80
N TRP A 2 38.58 35.06 -11.89
CA TRP A 2 38.72 33.64 -12.23
C TRP A 2 39.66 32.83 -11.30
N THR A 3 40.70 33.47 -10.78
CA THR A 3 41.70 32.82 -9.91
C THR A 3 41.13 32.34 -8.58
N LEU A 4 40.19 33.09 -7.99
CA LEU A 4 39.52 32.71 -6.74
C LEU A 4 38.54 31.54 -6.97
N ARG A 5 37.70 31.62 -8.00
CA ARG A 5 36.76 30.56 -8.37
C ARG A 5 37.46 29.22 -8.64
N ALA A 6 38.61 29.26 -9.32
CA ALA A 6 39.41 28.07 -9.60
C ALA A 6 39.98 27.40 -8.33
N GLN A 7 40.33 28.17 -7.30
CA GLN A 7 40.79 27.60 -6.02
C GLN A 7 39.62 27.08 -5.19
N THR A 8 38.45 27.71 -5.23
CA THR A 8 37.26 27.23 -4.52
C THR A 8 36.72 25.93 -5.13
N MET A 9 36.79 25.75 -6.45
CA MET A 9 36.33 24.54 -7.15
C MET A 9 37.34 23.37 -7.10
N ARG A 10 38.53 23.57 -6.54
CA ARG A 10 39.56 22.51 -6.41
C ARG A 10 39.23 21.47 -5.34
N ILE A 11 38.39 21.83 -4.37
CA ILE A 11 37.89 20.94 -3.33
C ILE A 11 36.40 20.79 -3.58
N GLY A 12 36.03 19.71 -4.26
CA GLY A 12 34.64 19.31 -4.42
C GLY A 12 34.38 18.11 -3.52
N ASP A 13 33.44 18.24 -2.61
CA ASP A 13 32.98 17.11 -1.80
C ASP A 13 31.97 16.31 -2.61
N VAL A 14 32.17 15.00 -2.68
CA VAL A 14 31.17 14.06 -3.20
C VAL A 14 30.48 13.45 -1.99
N ILE A 15 29.25 13.91 -1.73
CA ILE A 15 28.41 13.40 -0.66
C ILE A 15 27.47 12.35 -1.28
N LEU A 16 27.55 11.12 -0.79
CA LEU A 16 26.58 10.08 -1.13
C LEU A 16 25.42 10.18 -0.14
N GLU A 17 24.25 10.50 -0.65
CA GLU A 17 23.01 10.37 0.12
C GLU A 17 22.60 8.89 0.21
N GLY A 18 21.71 8.58 1.15
CA GLY A 18 21.13 7.24 1.27
C GLY A 18 20.39 6.84 -0.01
N VAL A 19 20.19 5.54 -0.20
CA VAL A 19 19.38 5.05 -1.32
C VAL A 19 17.95 5.59 -1.24
N PRO A 20 17.31 5.96 -2.37
CA PRO A 20 15.94 6.45 -2.37
C PRO A 20 15.00 5.40 -1.76
N THR A 21 13.99 5.86 -1.04
CA THR A 21 12.97 4.96 -0.46
C THR A 21 12.11 4.35 -1.56
N GLN A 22 11.35 3.31 -1.22
CA GLN A 22 10.45 2.69 -2.19
C GLN A 22 9.39 3.68 -2.68
N ASP A 23 8.83 4.48 -1.77
CA ASP A 23 7.80 5.45 -2.11
C ASP A 23 8.39 6.56 -3.00
N MET A 24 9.64 6.99 -2.79
CA MET A 24 10.32 7.93 -3.70
C MET A 24 10.48 7.34 -5.11
N LEU A 25 10.93 6.09 -5.23
CA LEU A 25 11.06 5.42 -6.53
C LEU A 25 9.71 5.28 -7.23
N VAL A 26 8.67 4.90 -6.49
CA VAL A 26 7.31 4.80 -7.06
C VAL A 26 6.82 6.16 -7.51
N MET A 27 6.95 7.19 -6.68
CA MET A 27 6.50 8.55 -7.02
C MET A 27 7.18 9.09 -8.29
N MET A 28 8.46 8.75 -8.52
CA MET A 28 9.17 9.09 -9.76
C MET A 28 8.67 8.32 -11.00
N GLU A 29 7.96 7.20 -10.82
CA GLU A 29 7.40 6.36 -11.88
C GLU A 29 5.91 6.62 -12.13
N MET A 30 5.27 7.46 -11.31
CA MET A 30 3.84 7.79 -11.40
C MET A 30 3.57 8.89 -12.42
N ASP A 31 2.38 8.85 -13.01
CA ASP A 31 1.91 9.90 -13.91
C ASP A 31 1.31 11.07 -13.12
N GLU A 32 1.29 12.28 -13.70
CA GLU A 32 0.79 13.51 -13.05
C GLU A 32 -0.62 13.34 -12.48
N THR A 33 -1.51 12.64 -13.20
CA THR A 33 -2.88 12.39 -12.75
C THR A 33 -2.96 11.55 -11.48
N GLU A 34 -2.06 10.57 -11.30
CA GLU A 34 -2.05 9.74 -10.10
C GLU A 34 -1.51 10.51 -8.89
N ILE A 35 -0.53 11.39 -9.13
CA ILE A 35 0.05 12.29 -8.13
C ILE A 35 -1.02 13.28 -7.63
N GLU A 36 -1.78 13.87 -8.55
CA GLU A 36 -2.92 14.72 -8.21
C GLU A 36 -4.01 13.96 -7.48
N GLU A 37 -4.38 12.75 -7.93
CA GLU A 37 -5.40 11.93 -7.26
C GLU A 37 -5.02 11.63 -5.81
N LEU A 38 -3.75 11.33 -5.53
CA LEU A 38 -3.28 11.01 -4.18
C LEU A 38 -2.85 12.23 -3.33
N ASP A 39 -3.06 13.46 -3.82
CA ASP A 39 -2.67 14.72 -3.16
C ASP A 39 -1.18 14.78 -2.75
N LEU A 40 -0.27 14.20 -3.54
CA LEU A 40 1.15 14.07 -3.18
C LEU A 40 1.93 15.38 -3.33
N ASP A 41 1.49 16.28 -4.23
CA ASP A 41 2.19 17.54 -4.54
C ASP A 41 1.78 18.72 -3.65
N SER A 42 0.96 18.47 -2.63
CA SER A 42 0.46 19.53 -1.75
C SER A 42 1.58 20.17 -0.92
N PRO A 43 1.71 21.52 -0.90
CA PRO A 43 2.69 22.21 -0.06
C PRO A 43 2.39 22.04 1.45
N ASN A 44 1.18 21.62 1.82
CA ASN A 44 0.72 21.38 3.18
C ASN A 44 0.53 19.88 3.47
N SER A 45 1.37 19.02 2.88
CA SER A 45 1.27 17.56 2.95
C SER A 45 1.13 17.01 4.38
N HIS A 46 1.80 17.59 5.38
CA HIS A 46 1.69 17.13 6.77
C HIS A 46 0.29 17.35 7.37
N ASN A 47 -0.30 18.55 7.20
CA ASN A 47 -1.63 18.83 7.73
C ASN A 47 -2.71 17.98 7.03
N LEU A 48 -2.55 17.74 5.72
CA LEU A 48 -3.44 16.83 5.00
C LEU A 48 -3.32 15.39 5.52
N THR A 49 -2.09 14.92 5.78
CA THR A 49 -1.86 13.59 6.36
C THR A 49 -2.53 13.48 7.73
N LEU A 50 -2.43 14.49 8.59
CA LEU A 50 -3.11 14.48 9.89
C LEU A 50 -4.63 14.44 9.76
N LEU A 51 -5.21 15.22 8.83
CA LEU A 51 -6.64 15.19 8.53
C LEU A 51 -7.09 13.79 8.05
N GLN A 52 -6.31 13.19 7.14
CA GLN A 52 -6.57 11.84 6.65
C GLN A 52 -6.51 10.80 7.78
N LEU A 53 -5.57 10.92 8.71
CA LEU A 53 -5.45 10.02 9.86
C LEU A 53 -6.59 10.19 10.86
N HIS A 54 -7.04 11.43 11.07
CA HIS A 54 -8.23 11.72 11.85
C HIS A 54 -9.47 11.04 11.22
N ASN A 55 -9.70 11.26 9.92
CA ASN A 55 -10.77 10.61 9.17
C ASN A 55 -10.66 9.08 9.22
N LEU A 56 -9.45 8.52 9.14
CA LEU A 56 -9.22 7.07 9.25
C LEU A 56 -9.63 6.52 10.61
N LYS A 57 -9.39 7.26 11.70
CA LYS A 57 -9.90 6.91 13.03
C LYS A 57 -11.41 6.99 13.11
N THR A 58 -12.03 8.04 12.53
CA THR A 58 -13.50 8.17 12.48
C THR A 58 -14.14 6.99 11.73
N ILE A 59 -13.54 6.54 10.62
CA ILE A 59 -13.98 5.32 9.92
C ILE A 59 -13.88 4.10 10.84
N ALA A 60 -12.73 3.94 11.52
CA ALA A 60 -12.49 2.78 12.37
C ALA A 60 -13.46 2.71 13.56
N THR A 61 -13.75 3.84 14.20
CA THR A 61 -14.70 3.90 15.32
C THR A 61 -16.12 3.67 14.84
N THR A 62 -16.54 4.27 13.72
CA THR A 62 -17.88 4.12 13.16
C THR A 62 -18.18 2.66 12.81
N LEU A 63 -17.25 1.97 12.12
CA LEU A 63 -17.41 0.56 11.75
C LEU A 63 -17.29 -0.42 12.93
N LEU A 64 -16.90 0.04 14.11
CA LEU A 64 -16.86 -0.78 15.33
C LEU A 64 -18.18 -0.73 16.12
N VAL A 65 -18.88 0.40 16.09
CA VAL A 65 -20.04 0.69 16.96
C VAL A 65 -21.24 -0.22 16.71
N ASP A 66 -21.37 -0.81 15.51
CA ASP A 66 -22.47 -1.72 15.15
C ASP A 66 -22.37 -3.14 15.77
N GLY A 67 -21.49 -3.35 16.76
CA GLY A 67 -21.51 -4.51 17.66
C GLY A 67 -20.98 -5.82 17.06
N CYS A 68 -20.72 -5.90 15.75
CA CYS A 68 -20.20 -7.11 15.12
C CYS A 68 -18.67 -7.16 15.05
N GLY A 69 -17.94 -6.04 15.14
CA GLY A 69 -16.47 -5.98 15.09
C GLY A 69 -15.79 -6.49 13.80
N ASP A 70 -16.52 -7.25 12.99
CA ASP A 70 -16.12 -7.89 11.75
C ASP A 70 -15.95 -6.88 10.61
N ASP A 71 -16.66 -5.76 10.65
CA ASP A 71 -16.73 -4.82 9.52
C ASP A 71 -15.45 -4.02 9.33
N LEU A 72 -14.88 -3.53 10.43
CA LEU A 72 -13.56 -2.91 10.42
C LEU A 72 -12.48 -3.93 10.02
N GLU A 73 -12.52 -5.14 10.58
CA GLU A 73 -11.54 -6.17 10.24
C GLU A 73 -11.64 -6.60 8.77
N MET A 74 -12.86 -6.70 8.25
CA MET A 74 -13.14 -6.98 6.85
C MET A 74 -12.61 -5.85 5.96
N LEU A 75 -12.87 -4.58 6.27
CA LEU A 75 -12.32 -3.44 5.52
C LEU A 75 -10.79 -3.46 5.52
N LEU A 76 -10.17 -3.56 6.70
CA LEU A 76 -8.71 -3.57 6.84
C LEU A 76 -8.09 -4.74 6.08
N LYS A 77 -8.65 -5.94 6.23
CA LYS A 77 -8.22 -7.14 5.49
C LYS A 77 -8.32 -6.91 3.99
N HIS A 78 -9.47 -6.42 3.53
CA HIS A 78 -9.74 -6.21 2.11
C HIS A 78 -8.73 -5.26 1.48
N ILE A 79 -8.45 -4.15 2.16
CA ILE A 79 -7.44 -3.17 1.74
C ILE A 79 -6.06 -3.84 1.64
N VAL A 80 -5.57 -4.48 2.70
CA VAL A 80 -4.19 -5.00 2.72
C VAL A 80 -3.96 -6.20 1.81
N THR A 81 -5.03 -6.88 1.37
CA THR A 81 -4.94 -7.99 0.40
C THR A 81 -5.21 -7.58 -1.04
N GLY A 82 -5.42 -6.28 -1.34
CA GLY A 82 -5.62 -5.79 -2.71
C GLY A 82 -7.02 -6.00 -3.25
N GLY A 83 -7.99 -6.06 -2.35
CA GLY A 83 -9.39 -5.99 -2.69
C GLY A 83 -9.82 -4.62 -3.16
N GLN A 84 -10.96 -4.55 -3.85
CA GLN A 84 -11.55 -3.28 -4.29
C GLN A 84 -12.54 -2.75 -3.25
N VAL A 85 -12.29 -1.52 -2.78
CA VAL A 85 -13.21 -0.74 -1.95
C VAL A 85 -13.90 0.31 -2.83
N VAL A 86 -15.22 0.28 -2.85
CA VAL A 86 -16.05 1.24 -3.57
C VAL A 86 -16.87 2.04 -2.57
N ILE A 87 -16.82 3.36 -2.70
CA ILE A 87 -17.57 4.31 -1.87
C ILE A 87 -18.67 4.93 -2.72
N GLU A 88 -19.92 4.60 -2.41
CA GLU A 88 -21.09 5.29 -2.95
C GLU A 88 -21.39 6.51 -2.08
N SER A 89 -21.39 7.71 -2.64
CA SER A 89 -21.61 8.94 -1.87
C SER A 89 -22.52 9.93 -2.61
N ASP A 90 -23.21 10.77 -1.85
CA ASP A 90 -23.89 11.98 -2.34
C ASP A 90 -22.96 13.18 -2.49
N SER A 91 -21.74 13.09 -1.95
CA SER A 91 -20.73 14.14 -1.93
C SER A 91 -19.38 13.62 -2.44
N GLN A 92 -18.91 14.20 -3.55
CA GLN A 92 -17.61 13.90 -4.14
C GLN A 92 -16.43 14.25 -3.21
N PRO A 93 -16.37 15.44 -2.58
CA PRO A 93 -15.29 15.76 -1.65
C PRO A 93 -15.19 14.77 -0.49
N LEU A 94 -16.33 14.40 0.10
CA LEU A 94 -16.40 13.48 1.22
C LEU A 94 -15.90 12.08 0.83
N CYS A 95 -16.33 11.62 -0.34
CA CYS A 95 -15.89 10.36 -0.92
C CYS A 95 -14.37 10.34 -1.12
N ARG A 96 -13.80 11.41 -1.68
CA ARG A 96 -12.36 11.55 -1.87
C ARG A 96 -11.62 11.51 -0.52
N GLN A 97 -12.10 12.23 0.50
CA GLN A 97 -11.47 12.23 1.83
C GLN A 97 -11.50 10.85 2.50
N PHE A 98 -12.60 10.11 2.33
CA PHE A 98 -12.69 8.73 2.78
C PHE A 98 -11.61 7.87 2.11
N LEU A 99 -11.48 7.92 0.78
CA LEU A 99 -10.51 7.10 0.06
C LEU A 99 -9.06 7.46 0.39
N LEU A 100 -8.74 8.76 0.46
CA LEU A 100 -7.42 9.26 0.86
C LEU A 100 -7.03 8.83 2.28
N SER A 101 -7.99 8.73 3.20
CA SER A 101 -7.70 8.19 4.53
C SER A 101 -7.21 6.74 4.47
N LEU A 102 -7.76 5.92 3.56
CA LEU A 102 -7.40 4.51 3.41
C LEU A 102 -6.02 4.30 2.78
N THR A 103 -5.53 5.24 1.95
CA THR A 103 -4.20 5.13 1.31
C THR A 103 -3.09 5.08 2.36
N ASN A 104 -3.30 5.65 3.55
CA ASN A 104 -2.40 5.56 4.70
C ASN A 104 -2.23 4.12 5.26
N LEU A 105 -2.97 3.14 4.78
CA LEU A 105 -2.77 1.73 5.14
C LEU A 105 -1.92 0.95 4.12
N LEU A 106 -1.63 1.54 2.96
CA LEU A 106 -0.98 0.89 1.83
C LEU A 106 0.38 1.52 1.50
N PRO A 107 1.35 0.74 0.99
CA PRO A 107 2.50 1.28 0.27
C PRO A 107 2.02 2.09 -0.93
N LEU A 108 2.76 3.14 -1.31
CA LEU A 108 2.32 4.06 -2.37
C LEU A 108 1.99 3.34 -3.68
N GLY A 109 2.85 2.41 -4.13
CA GLY A 109 2.63 1.67 -5.38
C GLY A 109 1.51 0.63 -5.33
N CYS A 110 0.85 0.45 -4.18
CA CYS A 110 -0.32 -0.41 -4.04
C CYS A 110 -1.64 0.38 -4.05
N ALA A 111 -1.60 1.71 -3.94
CA ALA A 111 -2.77 2.56 -3.93
C ALA A 111 -3.10 3.03 -5.35
N LYS A 112 -4.14 2.43 -5.96
CA LYS A 112 -4.69 2.84 -7.25
C LYS A 112 -6.08 3.44 -7.02
N MET A 113 -6.12 4.75 -6.91
CA MET A 113 -7.32 5.47 -6.51
C MET A 113 -7.93 6.24 -7.67
N CYS A 114 -9.26 6.22 -7.75
CA CYS A 114 -10.05 7.19 -8.50
C CYS A 114 -11.02 7.85 -7.53
N GLY A 115 -10.79 9.13 -7.23
CA GLY A 115 -11.56 9.88 -6.23
C GLY A 115 -13.05 9.99 -6.58
N TRP A 116 -13.39 9.99 -7.86
CA TRP A 116 -14.78 10.01 -8.35
C TRP A 116 -14.91 9.50 -9.78
N SER A 117 -15.89 8.64 -10.03
CA SER A 117 -16.28 8.22 -11.37
C SER A 117 -17.78 8.02 -11.46
N ASP A 118 -18.39 8.51 -12.54
CA ASP A 118 -19.82 8.32 -12.80
C ASP A 118 -20.16 6.89 -13.26
N VAL A 119 -19.13 6.08 -13.56
CA VAL A 119 -19.26 4.69 -13.99
C VAL A 119 -18.36 3.79 -13.15
N TYR A 120 -18.79 2.55 -12.95
CA TYR A 120 -17.97 1.56 -12.26
C TYR A 120 -16.66 1.31 -13.02
N GLN A 121 -15.54 1.32 -12.28
CA GLN A 121 -14.22 0.94 -12.79
C GLN A 121 -13.77 -0.38 -12.17
N HIS A 122 -13.24 -1.28 -12.98
CA HIS A 122 -12.86 -2.62 -12.53
C HIS A 122 -11.62 -2.61 -11.62
N ARG A 123 -11.52 -3.59 -10.70
CA ARG A 123 -10.45 -3.73 -9.69
C ARG A 123 -9.01 -3.72 -10.22
N PHE A 124 -8.81 -4.07 -11.50
CA PHE A 124 -7.48 -4.09 -12.13
C PHE A 124 -6.99 -2.68 -12.47
N MET A 125 -7.92 -1.76 -12.68
CA MET A 125 -7.65 -0.34 -12.93
C MET A 125 -7.47 0.39 -11.60
N VAL A 126 -8.45 0.25 -10.69
CA VAL A 126 -8.47 0.96 -9.41
C VAL A 126 -8.93 0.04 -8.28
N ASN A 127 -8.22 0.06 -7.15
CA ASN A 127 -8.63 -0.67 -5.94
C ASN A 127 -9.40 0.22 -4.96
N LEU A 128 -9.32 1.55 -5.12
CA LEU A 128 -10.06 2.52 -4.33
C LEU A 128 -10.90 3.38 -5.28
N LEU A 129 -12.22 3.25 -5.24
CA LEU A 129 -13.12 3.90 -6.20
C LEU A 129 -14.21 4.70 -5.47
N GLY A 130 -14.40 5.95 -5.88
CA GLY A 130 -15.55 6.77 -5.48
C GLY A 130 -16.57 6.87 -6.59
N CYS A 131 -17.87 6.79 -6.26
CA CYS A 131 -18.92 6.92 -7.26
C CYS A 131 -20.24 7.48 -6.67
N PRO A 132 -21.17 7.93 -7.52
CA PRO A 132 -22.51 8.34 -7.10
C PRO A 132 -23.30 7.22 -6.40
N LEU A 133 -24.30 7.61 -5.62
CA LEU A 133 -25.26 6.68 -5.02
C LEU A 133 -25.95 5.81 -6.09
N ASN A 134 -26.07 4.51 -5.79
CA ASN A 134 -26.71 3.50 -6.65
C ASN A 134 -26.05 3.36 -8.02
N THR A 135 -24.72 3.51 -8.09
CA THR A 135 -23.95 3.16 -9.29
C THR A 135 -24.11 1.67 -9.60
N ASP A 136 -24.29 1.33 -10.87
CA ASP A 136 -24.43 -0.06 -11.31
C ASP A 136 -23.09 -0.83 -11.20
N ILE A 137 -22.88 -1.49 -10.06
CA ILE A 137 -21.70 -2.33 -9.81
C ILE A 137 -22.02 -3.77 -10.24
N PRO A 138 -21.31 -4.32 -11.24
CA PRO A 138 -21.54 -5.68 -11.75
C PRO A 138 -21.54 -6.73 -10.64
N LEU A 139 -22.38 -7.75 -10.76
CA LEU A 139 -22.48 -8.83 -9.76
C LEU A 139 -21.27 -9.79 -9.81
N ASP A 140 -20.66 -9.90 -10.97
CA ASP A 140 -19.44 -10.65 -11.26
C ASP A 140 -18.15 -9.89 -10.88
N ALA A 141 -18.27 -8.62 -10.45
CA ALA A 141 -17.16 -7.89 -9.85
C ALA A 141 -16.70 -8.64 -8.60
N GLU A 142 -15.62 -9.43 -8.75
CA GLU A 142 -15.04 -10.29 -7.74
C GLU A 142 -14.92 -9.56 -6.40
N GLU A 143 -15.48 -10.16 -5.34
CA GLU A 143 -15.31 -9.79 -3.92
C GLU A 143 -15.16 -8.27 -3.68
N CYS A 144 -16.05 -7.44 -4.23
CA CYS A 144 -16.01 -5.98 -4.01
C CYS A 144 -16.65 -5.61 -2.65
N LEU A 145 -16.00 -4.74 -1.89
CA LEU A 145 -16.57 -4.12 -0.69
C LEU A 145 -17.21 -2.79 -1.08
N VAL A 146 -18.52 -2.65 -0.85
CA VAL A 146 -19.25 -1.42 -1.18
C VAL A 146 -19.75 -0.78 0.11
N ILE A 147 -19.32 0.45 0.37
CA ILE A 147 -19.73 1.25 1.51
C ILE A 147 -20.49 2.46 0.99
N ARG A 148 -21.68 2.68 1.54
CA ARG A 148 -22.47 3.88 1.30
C ARG A 148 -22.13 4.90 2.36
N LEU A 149 -21.81 6.11 1.92
CA LEU A 149 -21.43 7.24 2.75
C LEU A 149 -22.41 8.38 2.48
N LEU A 150 -23.14 8.82 3.50
CA LEU A 150 -24.07 9.94 3.40
C LEU A 150 -23.51 11.15 4.14
N SER A 151 -23.46 12.29 3.44
CA SER A 151 -22.87 13.53 3.94
C SER A 151 -23.62 14.14 5.12
N ASN A 152 -24.94 13.93 5.23
CA ASN A 152 -25.78 14.51 6.29
C ASN A 152 -25.62 16.04 6.47
N GLY A 153 -25.15 16.76 5.44
CA GLY A 153 -24.90 18.21 5.48
C GLY A 153 -23.48 18.62 5.91
N CYS A 154 -22.54 17.68 6.00
CA CYS A 154 -21.14 17.97 6.27
C CYS A 154 -20.45 18.72 5.12
N ASP A 155 -19.49 19.55 5.50
CA ASP A 155 -18.62 20.43 4.70
C ASP A 155 -17.67 19.68 3.75
N GLY A 156 -17.64 18.35 3.80
CA GLY A 156 -16.95 17.48 2.83
C GLY A 156 -15.48 17.21 3.14
N LEU A 157 -14.93 17.76 4.22
CA LEU A 157 -13.53 17.55 4.64
C LEU A 157 -13.39 16.53 5.78
N LEU A 158 -14.25 16.62 6.79
CA LEU A 158 -14.28 15.71 7.94
C LEU A 158 -15.38 14.68 7.75
N LEU A 159 -15.11 13.45 8.21
CA LEU A 159 -16.08 12.35 8.19
C LEU A 159 -16.96 12.31 9.45
N ASP A 160 -16.80 13.25 10.37
CA ASP A 160 -17.54 13.29 11.63
C ASP A 160 -19.04 13.49 11.38
N GLY A 161 -19.86 12.63 12.00
CA GLY A 161 -21.32 12.69 11.84
C GLY A 161 -21.87 12.14 10.52
N THR A 162 -21.00 11.59 9.66
CA THR A 162 -21.43 10.88 8.45
C THR A 162 -22.06 9.52 8.78
N ASN A 163 -22.99 9.07 7.95
CA ASN A 163 -23.57 7.74 8.08
C ASN A 163 -22.88 6.79 7.09
N MET A 164 -22.35 5.68 7.63
CA MET A 164 -21.64 4.65 6.87
C MET A 164 -22.44 3.34 6.92
N GLU A 165 -22.83 2.82 5.75
CA GLU A 165 -23.57 1.56 5.64
C GLU A 165 -22.84 0.60 4.68
N ILE A 166 -22.59 -0.64 5.10
CA ILE A 166 -22.00 -1.66 4.21
C ILE A 166 -23.10 -2.27 3.34
N ARG A 167 -23.06 -1.96 2.04
CA ARG A 167 -24.04 -2.42 1.04
C ARG A 167 -23.70 -3.79 0.46
N ARG A 168 -22.40 -4.07 0.26
CA ARG A 168 -21.92 -5.35 -0.30
C ARG A 168 -20.71 -5.81 0.50
N ARG A 169 -20.79 -7.03 1.02
CA ARG A 169 -19.70 -7.69 1.74
C ARG A 169 -18.96 -8.66 0.81
N PRO A 170 -17.63 -8.58 0.71
CA PRO A 170 -16.84 -9.61 0.07
C PRO A 170 -16.91 -10.93 0.84
N GLN A 171 -16.81 -12.06 0.13
CA GLN A 171 -16.73 -13.38 0.76
C GLN A 171 -15.26 -13.70 1.04
N PHE A 172 -14.88 -13.97 2.28
CA PHE A 172 -13.52 -14.37 2.60
C PHE A 172 -13.45 -15.63 3.44
N ALA A 173 -12.33 -16.36 3.32
CA ALA A 173 -11.91 -17.30 4.34
C ALA A 173 -11.71 -16.57 5.69
N ALA A 174 -12.10 -17.18 6.81
CA ALA A 174 -12.02 -16.60 8.16
C ALA A 174 -10.61 -16.21 8.64
N LEU A 175 -9.57 -16.53 7.88
CA LEU A 175 -8.18 -16.34 8.27
C LEU A 175 -7.74 -14.87 8.14
N MET A 176 -7.02 -14.36 9.14
CA MET A 176 -6.67 -12.95 9.26
C MET A 176 -5.15 -12.74 9.14
N PRO A 177 -4.67 -11.88 8.21
CA PRO A 177 -3.26 -11.51 8.14
C PRO A 177 -2.83 -10.74 9.39
N LYS A 178 -1.58 -10.92 9.84
CA LYS A 178 -1.05 -10.31 11.07
C LYS A 178 -1.03 -8.77 11.06
N ILE A 179 -1.04 -8.15 9.88
CA ILE A 179 -1.07 -6.68 9.76
C ILE A 179 -2.43 -6.09 10.18
N VAL A 180 -3.53 -6.83 9.98
CA VAL A 180 -4.89 -6.36 10.26
C VAL A 180 -5.13 -6.08 11.74
N PRO A 181 -4.90 -7.03 12.68
CA PRO A 181 -5.10 -6.74 14.10
C PRO A 181 -4.16 -5.63 14.59
N ARG A 182 -2.97 -5.49 13.99
CA ARG A 182 -2.05 -4.39 14.30
C ARG A 182 -2.64 -3.04 13.89
N PHE A 183 -3.20 -2.91 12.68
CA PHE A 183 -3.87 -1.68 12.26
C PHE A 183 -5.11 -1.40 13.10
N LYS A 184 -5.95 -2.41 13.35
CA LYS A 184 -7.12 -2.28 14.23
C LYS A 184 -6.73 -1.72 15.60
N GLN A 185 -5.70 -2.29 16.23
CA GLN A 185 -5.20 -1.81 17.52
C GLN A 185 -4.77 -0.35 17.45
N LEU A 186 -4.00 0.04 16.43
CA LEU A 186 -3.50 1.41 16.30
C LEU A 186 -4.59 2.45 16.07
N LEU A 187 -5.62 2.10 15.30
CA LEU A 187 -6.71 3.02 14.96
C LEU A 187 -7.71 3.21 16.10
N LEU A 188 -7.91 2.18 16.94
CA LEU A 188 -8.86 2.20 18.04
C LEU A 188 -8.25 2.62 19.38
N ASP A 189 -6.92 2.77 19.45
CA ASP A 189 -6.24 3.19 20.67
C ASP A 189 -6.40 4.70 20.89
N PRO A 190 -7.16 5.13 21.93
CA PRO A 190 -7.42 6.54 22.18
C PRO A 190 -6.18 7.30 22.69
N GLU A 191 -5.15 6.60 23.17
CA GLU A 191 -3.94 7.22 23.70
C GLU A 191 -2.96 7.64 22.59
N ILE A 192 -3.12 7.09 21.38
CA ILE A 192 -2.24 7.37 20.25
C ILE A 192 -2.68 8.66 19.57
N VAL A 193 -1.87 9.71 19.68
CA VAL A 193 -2.03 10.97 18.93
C VAL A 193 -1.69 10.79 17.45
N ASP A 194 -2.29 11.59 16.56
CA ASP A 194 -2.20 11.41 15.10
C ASP A 194 -0.76 11.46 14.55
N THR A 195 0.14 12.26 15.13
CA THR A 195 1.56 12.30 14.74
C THR A 195 2.31 10.98 15.06
N ILE A 196 1.98 10.37 16.21
CA ILE A 196 2.51 9.06 16.61
C ILE A 196 1.88 7.97 15.73
N LEU A 197 0.59 8.09 15.44
CA LEU A 197 -0.10 7.19 14.53
C LEU A 197 0.55 7.21 13.15
N GLU A 198 0.82 8.38 12.58
CA GLU A 198 1.49 8.55 11.29
C GLU A 198 2.80 7.77 11.24
N THR A 199 3.67 8.02 12.22
CA THR A 199 4.99 7.40 12.31
C THR A 199 4.89 5.89 12.48
N THR A 200 3.92 5.43 13.27
CA THR A 200 3.75 4.01 13.59
C THR A 200 3.12 3.23 12.42
N LEU A 201 2.16 3.82 11.71
CA LEU A 201 1.61 3.26 10.48
C LEU A 201 2.69 3.19 9.41
N ARG A 202 3.46 4.27 9.19
CA ARG A 202 4.59 4.30 8.25
C ARG A 202 5.59 3.18 8.54
N SER A 203 6.07 3.08 9.79
CA SER A 203 6.99 2.01 10.20
C SER A 203 6.39 0.60 10.01
N THR A 204 5.09 0.45 10.26
CA THR A 204 4.39 -0.83 10.03
C THR A 204 4.36 -1.17 8.54
N ARG A 205 4.01 -0.21 7.67
CA ARG A 205 4.04 -0.39 6.21
C ARG A 205 5.43 -0.74 5.72
N GLU A 206 6.46 -0.01 6.14
CA GLU A 206 7.85 -0.27 5.74
C GLU A 206 8.32 -1.68 6.13
N LYS A 207 7.99 -2.15 7.34
CA LYS A 207 8.31 -3.53 7.79
C LYS A 207 7.65 -4.58 6.90
N TRP A 208 6.40 -4.39 6.52
CA TRP A 208 5.68 -5.32 5.65
C TRP A 208 6.15 -5.25 4.20
N LEU A 209 6.48 -4.05 3.71
CA LEU A 209 7.08 -3.84 2.40
C LEU A 209 8.46 -4.48 2.29
N ALA A 210 9.27 -4.42 3.35
CA ALA A 210 10.55 -5.13 3.41
C ALA A 210 10.37 -6.66 3.30
N LYS A 211 9.34 -7.22 3.95
CA LYS A 211 8.99 -8.64 3.77
C LYS A 211 8.57 -8.95 2.33
N ALA A 212 7.76 -8.09 1.71
CA ALA A 212 7.35 -8.25 0.32
C ALA A 212 8.54 -8.16 -0.65
N LYS A 213 9.51 -7.27 -0.42
CA LYS A 213 10.77 -7.18 -1.18
C LYS A 213 11.60 -8.46 -1.07
N GLN A 214 11.81 -8.96 0.14
CA GLN A 214 12.51 -10.22 0.38
C GLN A 214 11.77 -11.39 -0.28
N PHE A 215 10.45 -11.42 -0.15
CA PHE A 215 9.62 -12.45 -0.74
C PHE A 215 9.72 -12.45 -2.27
N TYR A 216 9.65 -11.28 -2.91
CA TYR A 216 9.85 -11.11 -4.35
C TYR A 216 11.23 -11.62 -4.80
N GLN A 217 12.29 -11.25 -4.08
CA GLN A 217 13.66 -11.70 -4.38
C GLN A 217 13.78 -13.22 -4.28
N LEU A 218 13.25 -13.84 -3.22
CA LEU A 218 13.29 -15.28 -3.00
C LEU A 218 12.53 -16.07 -4.08
N GLN A 219 11.40 -15.55 -4.56
CA GLN A 219 10.61 -16.19 -5.63
C GLN A 219 11.31 -16.17 -7.00
N ARG A 220 12.26 -15.26 -7.21
CA ARG A 220 12.95 -15.06 -8.48
C ARG A 220 14.32 -15.74 -8.56
N GLN A 221 14.81 -16.29 -7.44
CA GLN A 221 16.05 -17.08 -7.41
C GLN A 221 15.98 -18.26 -8.38
N SER A 222 17.10 -18.62 -9.01
CA SER A 222 17.19 -19.75 -9.94
C SER A 222 16.91 -21.09 -9.26
N THR A 223 17.23 -21.21 -7.97
CA THR A 223 16.76 -22.32 -7.15
C THR A 223 15.30 -22.10 -6.78
N LYS A 224 14.40 -22.99 -7.23
CA LYS A 224 12.98 -22.94 -6.89
C LYS A 224 12.77 -23.10 -5.38
N ILE A 225 12.53 -22.00 -4.68
CA ILE A 225 12.09 -22.00 -3.30
C ILE A 225 10.57 -22.14 -3.30
N GLY A 226 10.05 -23.23 -2.72
CA GLY A 226 8.60 -23.41 -2.55
C GLY A 226 7.99 -22.26 -1.73
N PHE A 227 6.75 -21.90 -2.05
CA PHE A 227 6.04 -20.78 -1.42
C PHE A 227 6.13 -20.81 0.11
N ASP A 228 5.82 -21.96 0.73
CA ASP A 228 5.80 -22.10 2.19
C ASP A 228 7.17 -21.83 2.82
N LYS A 229 8.25 -22.27 2.16
CA LYS A 229 9.62 -22.01 2.60
C LYS A 229 9.97 -20.53 2.46
N ALA A 230 9.57 -19.88 1.38
CA ALA A 230 9.77 -18.44 1.20
C ALA A 230 9.00 -17.63 2.27
N THR A 231 7.75 -18.01 2.57
CA THR A 231 6.93 -17.39 3.62
C THR A 231 7.55 -17.54 5.01
N GLN A 232 8.12 -18.71 5.32
CA GLN A 232 8.84 -18.94 6.58
C GLN A 232 10.10 -18.07 6.68
N LEU A 233 10.89 -17.96 5.60
CA LEU A 233 12.11 -17.16 5.57
C LEU A 233 11.86 -15.67 5.84
N VAL A 234 10.77 -15.12 5.31
CA VAL A 234 10.36 -13.71 5.55
C VAL A 234 9.60 -13.51 6.87
N ARG A 235 9.54 -14.55 7.72
CA ARG A 235 8.83 -14.53 9.02
C ARG A 235 7.36 -14.11 8.87
N ALA A 236 6.71 -14.63 7.85
CA ALA A 236 5.28 -14.50 7.61
C ALA A 236 4.57 -15.82 7.89
N THR A 237 3.25 -15.78 8.00
CA THR A 237 2.39 -16.95 8.13
C THR A 237 1.67 -17.25 6.81
N PRO A 238 1.09 -18.45 6.65
CA PRO A 238 0.29 -18.76 5.46
C PRO A 238 -0.86 -17.77 5.23
N HIS A 239 -1.39 -17.17 6.29
CA HIS A 239 -2.48 -16.18 6.24
C HIS A 239 -2.02 -14.83 5.65
N ASP A 240 -0.72 -14.56 5.68
CA ASP A 240 -0.13 -13.33 5.15
C ASP A 240 0.16 -13.42 3.64
N LYS A 241 -0.11 -14.57 3.02
CA LYS A 241 0.17 -14.84 1.60
C LYS A 241 -0.38 -13.77 0.67
N MET A 242 -1.66 -13.43 0.81
CA MET A 242 -2.31 -12.48 -0.08
C MET A 242 -1.75 -11.07 0.09
N VAL A 243 -1.37 -10.68 1.31
CA VAL A 243 -0.68 -9.42 1.59
C VAL A 243 0.66 -9.38 0.86
N LEU A 244 1.48 -10.43 0.98
CA LEU A 244 2.79 -10.48 0.32
C LEU A 244 2.68 -10.43 -1.21
N ILE A 245 1.72 -11.18 -1.78
CA ILE A 245 1.47 -11.21 -3.24
C ILE A 245 0.98 -9.87 -3.76
N PHE A 246 0.08 -9.20 -3.02
CA PHE A 246 -0.41 -7.90 -3.41
C PHE A 246 0.67 -6.83 -3.29
N TRP A 247 1.38 -6.78 -2.15
CA TRP A 247 2.35 -5.71 -1.87
C TRP A 247 3.60 -5.80 -2.76
N GLN A 248 4.00 -7.00 -3.19
CA GLN A 248 5.07 -7.11 -4.19
C GLN A 248 4.68 -6.56 -5.57
N ALA A 249 3.37 -6.54 -5.90
CA ALA A 249 2.91 -5.97 -7.16
C ALA A 249 3.15 -4.46 -7.20
N GLY A 250 3.01 -3.78 -6.05
CA GLY A 250 3.28 -2.34 -5.89
C GLY A 250 4.76 -1.97 -5.68
N LEU A 251 5.70 -2.90 -5.90
CA LEU A 251 7.12 -2.54 -5.96
C LEU A 251 7.42 -1.78 -7.27
N SER A 252 8.25 -0.74 -7.18
CA SER A 252 8.75 0.05 -8.30
C SER A 252 9.40 -0.81 -9.37
N ARG A 253 9.30 -0.35 -10.62
CA ARG A 253 9.92 -0.98 -11.79
C ARG A 253 11.43 -1.00 -11.62
N ALA A 254 12.03 0.12 -11.17
CA ALA A 254 13.46 0.22 -10.91
C ALA A 254 13.96 -0.86 -9.92
N PHE A 255 13.21 -1.12 -8.84
CA PHE A 255 13.57 -2.20 -7.89
C PHE A 255 13.47 -3.59 -8.55
N LYS A 256 12.40 -3.85 -9.30
CA LYS A 256 12.18 -5.14 -9.96
C LYS A 256 13.26 -5.43 -11.01
N GLU A 257 13.64 -4.42 -11.78
CA GLU A 257 14.71 -4.49 -12.78
C GLU A 257 16.06 -4.78 -12.11
N HIS A 258 16.40 -4.05 -11.04
CA HIS A 258 17.63 -4.29 -10.28
C HIS A 258 17.71 -5.73 -9.73
N VAL A 259 16.61 -6.28 -9.22
CA VAL A 259 16.55 -7.68 -8.77
C VAL A 259 16.80 -8.65 -9.93
N HIS A 260 16.21 -8.40 -11.11
CA HIS A 260 16.44 -9.22 -12.29
C HIS A 260 17.90 -9.18 -12.76
N GLU A 261 18.56 -8.02 -12.68
CA GLU A 261 19.98 -7.86 -13.01
C GLU A 261 20.87 -8.67 -12.06
N ILE A 262 20.67 -8.54 -10.75
CA ILE A 262 21.42 -9.31 -9.74
C ILE A 262 21.30 -10.82 -10.00
N ILE A 263 20.10 -11.31 -10.27
CA ILE A 263 19.87 -12.74 -10.51
C ILE A 263 20.57 -13.19 -11.79
N ARG A 264 20.52 -12.39 -12.85
CA ARG A 264 21.24 -12.67 -14.10
C ARG A 264 22.75 -12.75 -13.88
N GLU A 265 23.33 -11.82 -13.11
CA GLU A 265 24.75 -11.84 -12.78
C GLU A 265 25.14 -13.07 -11.96
N GLN A 266 24.33 -13.45 -10.97
CA GLN A 266 24.54 -14.65 -10.16
C GLN A 266 24.48 -15.93 -11.00
N ASP A 267 23.53 -16.04 -11.92
CA ASP A 267 23.42 -17.19 -12.82
C ASP A 267 24.61 -17.28 -13.79
N LEU A 268 25.10 -16.14 -14.30
CA LEU A 268 26.31 -16.08 -15.12
C LEU A 268 27.57 -16.50 -14.34
N LEU A 269 27.68 -16.11 -13.07
CA LEU A 269 28.77 -16.54 -12.20
C LEU A 269 28.72 -18.06 -11.94
N ASN A 270 27.53 -18.60 -11.66
CA ASN A 270 27.33 -20.03 -11.40
C ASN A 270 27.63 -20.91 -12.61
N GLN A 271 27.46 -20.39 -13.84
CA GLN A 271 27.81 -21.10 -15.08
C GLN A 271 29.31 -21.09 -15.38
N LYS A 272 30.07 -20.11 -14.86
CA LYS A 272 31.52 -19.97 -15.08
C LYS A 272 32.38 -20.79 -14.12
N THR A 273 31.82 -21.37 -13.07
CA THR A 273 32.49 -22.34 -12.19
C THR A 273 32.28 -23.77 -12.71
N PRO A 274 33.20 -24.34 -13.51
CA PRO A 274 33.15 -25.77 -13.81
C PRO A 274 33.31 -26.55 -12.50
N GLN A 275 32.51 -27.62 -12.35
CA GLN A 275 32.68 -28.64 -11.31
C GLN A 275 34.03 -29.36 -11.51
N ASN A 276 35.13 -28.74 -11.08
CA ASN A 276 36.40 -29.42 -10.94
C ASN A 276 36.34 -30.29 -9.68
N GLY A 277 36.10 -31.59 -9.85
CA GLY A 277 36.38 -32.54 -8.78
C GLY A 277 35.67 -33.88 -8.80
N GLN A 278 35.44 -34.53 -9.95
CA GLN A 278 35.21 -35.98 -9.97
C GLN A 278 35.84 -36.67 -11.20
N SER A 279 37.11 -37.03 -11.05
CA SER A 279 37.86 -38.12 -11.71
C SER A 279 39.27 -38.08 -11.13
N THR A 280 39.95 -39.11 -10.66
CA THR A 280 39.84 -40.58 -10.74
C THR A 280 40.94 -41.10 -9.79
N ALA A 281 40.67 -42.09 -8.95
CA ALA A 281 41.69 -43.04 -8.46
C ALA A 281 40.98 -44.26 -7.84
N CYS A 282 40.67 -45.23 -8.70
CA CYS A 282 40.70 -46.64 -8.34
C CYS A 282 42.05 -47.19 -8.78
#